data_AF-A0A925XCG8-F1
#
_entry.id   AF-A0A925XCG8-F1
#
_cell.length_a   1.000
_cell.length_b   1.000
_cell.length_c   1.000
_cell.angle_alpha   90.00
_cell.angle_beta   90.00
_cell.angle_gamma   90.00
#
_symmetry.space_group_name_H-M   'P 1'
#
loop_
_entity.id
_entity.type
_entity.pdbx_description
1 polymer ?
#
loop_
_entity_poly.entity_id
_entity_poly.type
_entity_poly.pdbx_seq_one_letter_code
_entity_poly.pdbx_strand_id
1 'polypeptide(L)'
;AAGRDHWGHAFSVLMGGGRLPRGIVVGASDEHGAHVTDRPLTPEDVAATIYHHLGIDSPRTSFPDRAGRPLYLVESGEPIRELVGTA
;
A
#
# COMPACT_ATOMS: atom_id res chain seq x y z
N ALA A 1 -10.05 19.14 -0.55
CA ALA A 1 -9.15 20.24 -0.14
C ALA A 1 -7.83 19.62 0.28
N ALA A 2 -6.73 19.92 -0.41
CA ALA A 2 -5.41 19.66 0.16
C ALA A 2 -5.29 20.59 1.38
N GLY A 3 -5.03 20.03 2.57
CA GLY A 3 -4.71 20.85 3.74
C GLY A 3 -3.59 21.81 3.35
N ARG A 4 -3.68 23.07 3.76
CA ARG A 4 -2.82 24.17 3.30
C ARG A 4 -1.31 23.88 3.43
N ASP A 5 -0.95 22.92 4.28
CA ASP A 5 0.42 22.49 4.56
C ASP A 5 0.61 20.96 4.41
N HIS A 6 -0.26 20.28 3.64
CA HIS A 6 -0.14 18.84 3.41
C HIS A 6 1.00 18.53 2.43
N TRP A 7 1.98 17.78 2.90
CA TRP A 7 3.11 17.31 2.11
C TRP A 7 2.94 15.84 1.73
N GLY A 8 2.41 15.58 0.54
CA GLY A 8 2.05 14.23 0.07
C GLY A 8 3.15 13.48 -0.68
N HIS A 9 4.38 13.98 -0.70
CA HIS A 9 5.47 13.42 -1.52
C HIS A 9 6.17 12.22 -0.86
N ALA A 10 6.00 12.00 0.45
CA ALA A 10 6.54 10.86 1.17
C ALA A 10 5.62 10.46 2.34
N PHE A 11 5.51 9.16 2.58
CA PHE A 11 4.79 8.59 3.73
C PHE A 11 5.69 7.59 4.45
N SER A 12 5.54 7.50 5.77
CA SER A 12 6.12 6.41 6.58
C SER A 12 4.99 5.49 7.02
N VAL A 13 5.14 4.19 6.75
CA VAL A 13 4.13 3.17 7.05
C VAL A 13 4.75 2.10 7.93
N LEU A 14 4.13 1.83 9.08
CA LEU A 14 4.46 0.69 9.94
C LEU A 14 3.41 -0.40 9.75
N MET A 15 3.86 -1.61 9.39
CA MET A 15 3.01 -2.79 9.29
C MET A 15 3.48 -3.87 10.26
N GLY A 16 2.54 -4.64 10.80
CA GLY A 16 2.82 -5.73 11.72
C GLY A 16 1.59 -6.59 11.99
N GLY A 17 1.82 -7.76 12.56
CA GLY A 17 0.80 -8.78 12.77
C GLY A 17 0.70 -9.77 11.61
N GLY A 18 -0.22 -10.74 11.73
CA GLY A 18 -0.38 -11.81 10.75
C GLY A 18 0.92 -12.60 10.51
N ARG A 19 1.16 -12.97 9.26
CA ARG A 19 2.37 -13.68 8.80
C ARG A 19 3.41 -12.76 8.14
N LEU A 20 3.33 -11.45 8.42
CA LEU A 20 4.29 -10.50 7.88
C LEU A 20 5.72 -10.80 8.37
N PRO A 21 6.73 -10.72 7.49
CA PRO A 21 8.12 -10.84 7.91
C PRO A 21 8.50 -9.69 8.86
N ARG A 22 9.46 -9.95 9.76
CA ARG A 22 9.84 -9.03 10.84
C ARG A 22 11.24 -8.46 10.62
N GLY A 23 11.49 -7.27 11.18
CA GLY A 23 12.82 -6.67 11.21
C GLY A 23 13.32 -6.19 9.85
N ILE A 24 12.40 -5.85 8.96
CA ILE A 24 12.67 -5.41 7.59
C ILE A 24 12.26 -3.95 7.42
N VAL A 25 13.03 -3.26 6.59
CA VAL A 25 12.79 -1.90 6.13
C VAL A 25 12.72 -1.96 4.60
N VAL A 26 11.73 -1.29 4.02
CA VAL A 26 11.52 -1.25 2.56
C VAL A 26 11.56 0.20 2.11
N GLY A 27 12.49 0.51 1.21
CA GLY A 27 12.68 1.84 0.66
C GLY A 27 13.33 2.82 1.61
N ALA A 28 13.44 4.07 1.16
CA ALA A 28 14.01 5.19 1.91
C ALA A 28 13.47 6.52 1.40
N SER A 29 13.55 7.55 2.25
CA SER A 29 13.37 8.94 1.88
C SER A 29 14.70 9.67 1.79
N ASP A 30 14.68 10.93 1.36
CA ASP A 30 15.78 11.86 1.60
C ASP A 30 15.99 12.12 3.11
N GLU A 31 17.08 12.79 3.46
CA GLU A 31 17.46 13.10 4.85
C GLU A 31 16.45 14.01 5.58
N HIS A 32 15.59 14.70 4.83
CA HIS A 32 14.55 15.57 5.35
C HIS A 32 13.20 14.84 5.50
N GLY A 33 13.07 13.61 5.00
CA GLY A 33 11.80 12.89 4.94
C GLY A 33 10.81 13.46 3.92
N ALA A 34 11.29 14.27 2.96
CA ALA A 34 10.43 15.02 2.05
C ALA A 34 10.08 14.24 0.78
N HIS A 35 11.02 13.48 0.22
CA HIS A 35 10.81 12.70 -1.00
C HIS A 35 11.26 11.26 -0.84
N VAL A 36 10.59 10.35 -1.52
CA VAL A 36 11.04 8.96 -1.65
C VAL A 36 12.26 8.89 -2.57
N THR A 37 13.34 8.27 -2.10
CA THR A 37 14.61 8.13 -2.81
C THR A 37 14.92 6.70 -3.21
N ASP A 38 14.38 5.72 -2.50
CA ASP A 38 14.50 4.31 -2.82
C ASP A 38 13.16 3.60 -2.70
N ARG A 39 12.95 2.62 -3.59
CA ARG A 39 11.83 1.69 -3.61
C ARG A 39 10.45 2.39 -3.49
N PRO A 40 10.09 3.23 -4.49
CA PRO A 40 8.80 3.93 -4.48
C PRO A 40 7.64 2.94 -4.47
N LEU A 41 6.73 3.17 -3.52
CA LEU A 41 5.51 2.42 -3.29
C LEU A 41 4.36 3.40 -3.11
N THR A 42 3.17 2.96 -3.49
CA THR A 42 1.93 3.72 -3.40
C THR A 42 1.10 3.24 -2.21
N PRO A 43 0.10 4.02 -1.75
CA PRO A 43 -0.89 3.53 -0.81
C PRO A 43 -1.62 2.28 -1.28
N GLU A 44 -1.78 2.10 -2.60
CA GLU A 44 -2.42 0.92 -3.18
C GLU A 44 -1.57 -0.35 -3.02
N ASP A 45 -0.24 -0.26 -3.07
CA ASP A 45 0.65 -1.40 -2.80
C ASP A 45 0.53 -1.88 -1.34
N VAL A 46 0.36 -0.94 -0.41
CA VAL A 46 0.10 -1.25 1.01
C VAL A 46 -1.25 -1.95 1.16
N ALA A 47 -2.31 -1.42 0.52
CA ALA A 47 -3.63 -2.04 0.53
C ALA A 47 -3.62 -3.45 -0.08
N ALA A 48 -2.97 -3.62 -1.24
CA ALA A 48 -2.80 -4.92 -1.90
C ALA A 48 -2.07 -5.92 -1.00
N THR A 49 -1.05 -5.47 -0.27
CA THR A 49 -0.31 -6.31 0.70
C THR A 49 -1.20 -6.80 1.83
N ILE A 50 -2.07 -5.94 2.36
CA ILE A 50 -3.02 -6.30 3.41
C ILE A 50 -4.02 -7.35 2.88
N TYR A 51 -4.63 -7.10 1.71
CA TYR A 51 -5.60 -8.03 1.12
C TYR A 51 -4.98 -9.38 0.76
N HIS A 52 -3.74 -9.39 0.26
CA HIS A 52 -2.98 -10.61 0.03
C HIS A 52 -2.88 -11.48 1.29
N HIS A 53 -2.50 -10.88 2.43
CA HIS A 53 -2.40 -11.60 3.71
C HIS A 53 -3.74 -12.07 4.29
N LEU A 54 -4.83 -11.44 3.87
CA LEU A 54 -6.20 -11.84 4.20
C LEU A 54 -6.76 -12.91 3.25
N GLY A 55 -6.02 -13.29 2.19
CA GLY A 55 -6.48 -14.24 1.18
C GLY A 55 -7.57 -13.69 0.25
N ILE A 56 -7.62 -12.36 0.09
CA ILE A 56 -8.59 -11.66 -0.76
C ILE A 56 -7.92 -11.26 -2.07
N ASP A 57 -8.53 -11.66 -3.19
CA ASP A 57 -8.10 -11.26 -4.55
C ASP A 57 -8.56 -9.83 -4.83
N SER A 58 -7.79 -8.84 -4.35
CA SER A 58 -8.17 -7.42 -4.41
C SER A 58 -8.30 -6.84 -5.82
N PRO A 59 -7.50 -7.23 -6.83
CA PRO A 59 -7.70 -6.76 -8.21
C PRO A 59 -9.02 -7.20 -8.83
N ARG A 60 -9.62 -8.31 -8.33
CA ARG A 60 -10.86 -8.88 -8.87
C ARG A 60 -12.07 -8.68 -7.97
N THR A 61 -11.86 -8.30 -6.71
CA THR A 61 -12.93 -8.03 -5.75
C THR A 61 -13.41 -6.59 -5.92
N SER A 62 -14.72 -6.43 -6.09
CA SER A 62 -15.35 -5.11 -6.23
C SER A 62 -16.71 -5.05 -5.56
N PHE A 63 -17.19 -3.83 -5.32
CA PHE A 63 -18.56 -3.56 -4.87
C PHE A 63 -19.16 -2.43 -5.71
N PRO A 64 -20.49 -2.42 -5.93
CA PRO A 64 -21.11 -1.39 -6.77
C PRO A 64 -21.14 -0.03 -6.04
N ASP A 65 -20.88 1.04 -6.79
CA ASP A 65 -21.23 2.39 -6.36
C ASP A 65 -22.74 2.65 -6.47
N ARG A 66 -23.17 3.88 -6.18
CA ARG A 66 -24.60 4.26 -6.24
C ARG A 66 -25.22 4.17 -7.64
N ALA A 67 -24.41 4.16 -8.70
CA ALA A 67 -24.84 4.01 -10.09
C ALA A 67 -24.66 2.57 -10.61
N GLY A 68 -24.23 1.63 -9.76
CA GLY A 68 -23.98 0.24 -10.12
C GLY A 68 -22.63 -0.02 -10.79
N ARG A 69 -21.72 0.97 -10.82
CA ARG A 69 -20.37 0.78 -11.39
C ARG A 69 -19.50 0.02 -10.38
N PRO A 70 -18.69 -0.96 -10.82
CA PRO A 70 -17.80 -1.68 -9.91
C PRO A 70 -16.69 -0.75 -9.40
N LEU A 71 -16.54 -0.69 -8.08
CA LEU A 71 -15.40 -0.11 -7.38
C LEU A 71 -14.52 -1.26 -6.88
N TYR A 72 -13.33 -1.41 -7.47
CA TYR A 72 -12.39 -2.44 -7.08
C TYR A 72 -11.70 -2.08 -5.76
N LEU A 73 -11.30 -3.09 -4.99
CA LEU A 73 -10.59 -2.86 -3.72
C LEU A 73 -9.21 -2.22 -3.93
N VAL A 74 -8.54 -2.60 -5.02
CA VAL A 74 -7.26 -2.03 -5.47
C VAL A 74 -7.33 -1.91 -7.00
N GLU A 75 -7.05 -0.73 -7.54
CA GLU A 75 -7.13 -0.47 -9.00
C GLU A 75 -5.78 -0.66 -9.71
N SER A 76 -4.66 -0.34 -9.06
CA SER A 76 -3.35 -0.18 -9.70
C SER A 76 -2.11 -0.49 -8.81
N GLY A 77 -2.29 -1.13 -7.66
CA GLY A 77 -1.20 -1.55 -6.76
C GLY A 77 -1.00 -3.07 -6.69
N GLU A 78 0.22 -3.48 -6.32
CA GLU A 78 0.60 -4.88 -6.15
C GLU A 78 1.13 -5.14 -4.73
N PRO A 79 0.97 -6.37 -4.19
CA PRO A 79 1.53 -6.69 -2.89
C PRO A 79 3.05 -6.46 -2.84
N ILE A 80 3.53 -5.82 -1.78
CA ILE A 80 4.94 -5.50 -1.57
C ILE A 80 5.72 -6.80 -1.44
N ARG A 81 6.54 -7.11 -2.45
CA ARG A 81 7.25 -8.40 -2.60
C ARG A 81 8.09 -8.80 -1.39
N GLU A 82 8.68 -7.83 -0.68
CA GLU A 82 9.49 -8.05 0.52
C GLU A 82 8.63 -8.52 1.71
N LEU A 83 7.31 -8.27 1.66
CA LEU A 83 6.35 -8.57 2.71
C LEU A 83 5.50 -9.80 2.44
N VAL A 84 5.46 -10.30 1.21
CA VAL A 84 4.65 -11.47 0.80
C VAL A 84 5.48 -12.75 0.65
N GLY A 85 6.41 -12.98 1.57
CA GLY A 85 7.29 -14.16 1.55
C GLY A 85 6.55 -15.47 1.22
N THR A 86 7.24 -16.39 0.54
CA THR A 86 6.66 -17.67 0.12
C THR A 86 6.07 -18.40 1.32
N ALA A 87 4.78 -18.72 1.24
CA ALA A 87 4.11 -19.62 2.17
C ALA A 87 4.83 -20.97 2.27
#